data_AF-A0A939IYH9-F1
#
_entry.id   AF-A0A939IYH9-F1
#
_cell.length_a   1.000
_cell.length_b   1.000
_cell.length_c   1.000
_cell.angle_alpha   90.00
_cell.angle_beta   90.00
_cell.angle_gamma   90.00
#
_symmetry.space_group_name_H-M   'P 1'
#
loop_
_entity.id
_entity.type
_entity.pdbx_description
1 polymer ?
#
loop_
_entity_poly.entity_id
_entity_poly.type
_entity_poly.pdbx_seq_one_letter_code
_entity_poly.pdbx_strand_id
1 'polypeptide(L)'
;MDSSRCLVLSEEVAAGLARAAAGHGTTVGDLAEHVLKEYLRQERLSGLRSRSGQAGESGFTTWRDQVTFTLGGAGATELSESGS
;
A
#
# COMPACT_ATOMS: atom_id res chain seq x y z
N MET A 1 9.27 32.01 -10.68
CA MET A 1 9.16 31.02 -11.77
C MET A 1 9.00 29.67 -11.11
N ASP A 2 7.75 29.26 -10.89
CA ASP A 2 7.43 27.98 -10.27
C ASP A 2 7.72 26.85 -11.27
N SER A 3 8.77 26.09 -11.01
CA SER A 3 9.03 24.87 -11.76
C SER A 3 8.12 23.79 -11.18
N SER A 4 6.89 23.68 -11.68
CA SER A 4 6.02 22.54 -11.37
C SER A 4 6.70 21.26 -11.87
N ARG A 5 7.51 20.65 -11.01
CA ARG A 5 8.12 19.34 -11.28
C ARG A 5 7.01 18.30 -11.24
N CYS A 6 6.54 17.91 -12.42
CA CYS A 6 5.54 16.87 -12.57
C CYS A 6 6.19 15.51 -12.28
N LEU A 7 5.59 14.73 -11.37
CA LEU A 7 5.97 13.34 -11.14
C LEU A 7 5.49 12.50 -12.32
N VAL A 8 6.42 11.87 -13.04
CA VAL A 8 6.08 10.92 -14.10
C VAL A 8 5.80 9.57 -13.43
N LEU A 9 4.54 9.15 -13.48
CA LEU A 9 4.07 7.87 -12.95
C LEU A 9 3.88 6.87 -14.09
N SER A 10 4.00 5.58 -13.79
CA SER A 10 3.55 4.55 -14.73
C SER A 10 2.04 4.64 -14.93
N GLU A 11 1.57 4.21 -16.09
CA GLU A 11 0.15 4.22 -16.44
C GLU A 11 -0.69 3.43 -15.41
N GLU A 12 -0.19 2.27 -14.98
CA GLU A 12 -0.85 1.44 -13.97
C GLU A 12 -1.05 2.19 -12.64
N VAL A 13 -0.01 2.89 -12.17
CA VAL A 13 -0.06 3.64 -10.91
C VAL A 13 -0.98 4.85 -11.03
N ALA A 14 -0.92 5.57 -12.15
CA ALA A 14 -1.79 6.71 -12.42
C ALA A 14 -3.27 6.27 -12.45
N ALA A 15 -3.58 5.16 -13.13
CA ALA A 15 -4.93 4.60 -13.17
C ALA A 15 -5.41 4.13 -11.79
N GLY A 16 -4.53 3.53 -10.98
CA GLY A 16 -4.81 3.14 -9.61
C GLY A 16 -5.18 4.34 -8.73
N LEU A 17 -4.37 5.41 -8.77
CA LEU A 17 -4.62 6.64 -8.02
C LEU A 17 -5.90 7.34 -8.47
N ALA A 18 -6.19 7.38 -9.77
CA ALA A 18 -7.42 7.97 -10.29
C ALA A 18 -8.68 7.24 -9.77
N ARG A 19 -8.67 5.91 -9.80
CA ARG A 19 -9.79 5.11 -9.25
C ARG A 19 -9.97 5.32 -7.75
N ALA A 20 -8.87 5.32 -7.00
CA ALA A 20 -8.93 5.55 -5.55
C ALA A 20 -9.42 6.97 -5.22
N ALA A 21 -8.92 7.99 -5.91
CA ALA A 21 -9.34 9.37 -5.72
C ALA A 21 -10.85 9.55 -5.98
N ALA A 22 -11.37 8.94 -7.04
CA ALA A 22 -12.80 8.93 -7.33
C ALA A 22 -13.61 8.23 -6.22
N GLY A 23 -13.15 7.06 -5.74
CA GLY A 23 -13.80 6.33 -4.65
C GLY A 23 -13.85 7.09 -3.32
N HIS A 24 -12.88 7.97 -3.09
CA HIS A 24 -12.79 8.81 -1.89
C HIS A 24 -13.34 10.23 -2.07
N GLY A 25 -13.87 10.58 -3.24
CA GLY A 25 -14.40 11.91 -3.52
C GLY A 25 -13.35 13.01 -3.43
N THR A 26 -12.10 12.72 -3.82
CA THR A 26 -10.95 13.64 -3.72
C THR A 26 -10.21 13.77 -5.05
N THR A 27 -9.21 14.65 -5.13
CA THR A 27 -8.35 14.78 -6.32
C THR A 27 -7.18 13.80 -6.26
N VAL A 28 -6.62 13.45 -7.42
CA VAL A 28 -5.40 12.63 -7.51
C VAL A 28 -4.23 13.29 -6.80
N GLY A 29 -4.11 14.63 -6.89
CA GLY A 29 -3.07 15.39 -6.21
C GLY A 29 -3.16 15.28 -4.70
N ASP A 30 -4.36 15.51 -4.14
CA ASP A 30 -4.58 15.45 -2.68
C ASP A 30 -4.35 14.04 -2.14
N LEU A 31 -4.81 13.01 -2.88
CA LEU A 31 -4.58 11.63 -2.51
C LEU A 31 -3.09 11.28 -2.54
N ALA A 32 -2.38 11.68 -3.60
CA ALA A 32 -0.94 11.44 -3.70
C ALA A 32 -0.16 12.13 -2.57
N GLU A 33 -0.53 13.37 -2.22
CA GLU A 33 0.07 14.08 -1.09
C GLU A 33 -0.18 13.34 0.23
N HIS A 34 -1.41 12.85 0.46
CA HIS A 34 -1.75 12.08 1.66
C HIS A 34 -0.92 10.79 1.76
N VAL A 35 -0.84 10.03 0.66
CA VAL A 35 -0.05 8.79 0.59
C VAL A 35 1.43 9.06 0.88
N LEU A 36 2.00 10.12 0.31
CA LEU A 36 3.40 10.50 0.53
C LEU A 36 3.64 10.94 1.99
N LYS A 37 2.73 11.69 2.59
CA LYS A 37 2.81 12.07 4.01
C LYS A 37 2.80 10.84 4.91
N GLU A 38 1.92 9.90 4.64
CA GLU A 38 1.83 8.66 5.40
C GLU A 38 3.08 7.80 5.23
N TYR A 39 3.60 7.67 4.02
CA TYR A 39 4.87 7.00 3.77
C TYR A 39 6.02 7.62 4.58
N LEU A 40 6.19 8.95 4.53
CA LEU A 40 7.23 9.65 5.31
C LEU A 40 7.05 9.48 6.81
N ARG A 41 5.81 9.44 7.30
CA ARG A 41 5.51 9.17 8.72
C ARG A 41 5.98 7.77 9.10
N GLN A 42 5.72 6.77 8.26
CA GLN A 42 6.14 5.39 8.50
C GLN A 42 7.67 5.24 8.47
N GLU A 43 8.36 5.88 7.52
CA GLU A 43 9.83 5.89 7.46
C GLU A 43 10.47 6.51 8.71
N ARG A 44 9.86 7.57 9.25
CA ARG A 44 10.33 8.16 10.52
C ARG A 44 10.14 7.19 11.68
N LEU A 45 9.00 6.51 11.75
CA LEU A 45 8.71 5.53 12.79
C LEU A 45 9.62 4.30 12.69
N SER A 46 9.88 3.78 11.50
CA SER A 46 10.81 2.67 11.30
C SER A 46 12.23 3.06 11.70
N GLY A 47 12.71 4.24 11.31
CA GLY A 47 14.02 4.75 11.72
C GLY A 47 14.14 4.99 13.23
N LEU A 48 13.06 5.39 13.90
CA LEU A 48 13.01 5.45 15.37
C LEU A 48 13.08 4.05 15.99
N ARG A 49 12.38 3.06 15.44
CA ARG A 49 12.44 1.66 15.90
C ARG A 49 13.82 1.04 15.71
N SER A 50 14.50 1.30 14.61
CA SER A 50 15.87 0.80 14.40
C SER A 50 16.86 1.41 15.40
N ARG A 51 16.63 2.66 15.81
CA ARG A 51 17.43 3.33 16.86
C ARG A 51 17.05 2.88 18.27
N SER A 52 15.77 2.62 18.53
CA SER A 52 15.31 2.08 19.81
C SER A 52 15.56 0.57 19.95
N GLY A 53 15.76 -0.14 18.84
CA GLY A 53 16.05 -1.58 18.77
C GLY A 53 17.49 -1.96 19.15
N GLN A 54 18.34 -0.98 19.47
CA GLN A 54 19.51 -1.23 20.34
C GLN A 54 19.12 -1.46 21.81
N ALA A 55 17.83 -1.31 22.15
CA ALA A 55 17.27 -1.66 23.44
C ALA A 55 16.07 -2.61 23.26
N GLY A 56 16.37 -3.91 23.15
CA GLY A 56 15.48 -5.00 23.56
C GLY A 56 14.35 -5.38 22.59
N GLU A 57 14.30 -6.69 22.30
CA GLU A 57 13.23 -7.38 21.59
C GLU A 57 11.82 -7.00 22.10
N SER A 58 10.91 -6.65 21.19
CA SER A 58 9.47 -6.87 21.42
C SER A 58 8.67 -6.75 20.11
N GLY A 59 8.32 -7.90 19.53
CA GLY A 59 6.95 -8.21 19.11
C GLY A 59 6.18 -7.28 18.17
N PHE A 60 6.80 -6.40 17.38
CA PHE A 60 6.06 -5.54 16.45
C PHE A 60 5.94 -6.20 15.07
N THR A 61 4.89 -6.99 14.87
CA THR A 61 4.45 -7.39 13.52
C THR A 61 4.09 -6.14 12.73
N THR A 62 4.82 -5.87 11.66
CA THR A 62 4.50 -4.75 10.76
C THR A 62 3.42 -5.18 9.78
N TRP A 63 2.62 -4.25 9.26
CA TRP A 63 1.60 -4.56 8.24
C TRP A 63 2.17 -5.27 7.01
N ARG A 64 3.48 -5.12 6.76
CA ARG A 64 4.24 -5.87 5.75
C ARG A 64 4.19 -7.39 5.98
N ASP A 65 4.02 -7.85 7.22
CA ASP A 65 3.91 -9.26 7.60
C ASP A 65 2.48 -9.82 7.45
N GLN A 66 1.47 -8.97 7.18
CA GLN A 66 0.08 -9.38 6.98
C GLN A 66 -0.36 -9.44 5.52
N VAL A 67 0.51 -9.11 4.55
CA VAL A 67 0.16 -9.19 3.13
C VAL A 67 0.63 -10.51 2.54
N THR A 68 -0.19 -11.55 2.69
CA THR A 68 -0.03 -12.78 1.90
C THR A 68 -0.55 -12.51 0.49
N PHE A 69 0.36 -12.37 -0.48
CA PHE A 69 -0.02 -12.42 -1.88
C PHE A 69 -0.33 -13.88 -2.23
N THR A 70 -1.61 -14.24 -2.31
CA THR A 70 -2.02 -15.48 -2.98
C THR A 70 -1.73 -15.32 -4.47
N LEU A 71 -0.56 -15.78 -4.88
CA LEU A 71 -0.22 -15.96 -6.28
C LEU A 71 -1.19 -17.02 -6.82
N GLY A 72 -2.27 -16.56 -7.45
CA GLY A 72 -3.25 -17.41 -8.10
C GLY A 72 -2.56 -18.24 -9.19
N GLY A 73 -2.32 -19.51 -8.88
CA GLY A 73 -1.74 -20.48 -9.79
C GLY A 73 -2.30 -21.86 -9.51
N ALA A 74 -3.09 -22.34 -10.47
CA ALA A 74 -3.48 -23.73 -10.71
C ALA A 74 -4.57 -24.36 -9.82
N GLY A 75 -5.82 -24.25 -10.32
CA GLY A 75 -6.65 -25.40 -10.68
C GLY A 75 -7.00 -26.43 -9.60
N ALA A 76 -8.21 -26.32 -9.06
CA ALA A 76 -9.11 -27.47 -8.84
C ALA A 76 -10.53 -26.94 -8.65
N THR A 77 -11.34 -27.00 -9.70
CA THR A 77 -12.79 -26.86 -9.59
C THR A 77 -13.34 -28.21 -9.15
N GLU A 78 -13.64 -28.38 -7.86
CA GLU A 78 -14.55 -29.44 -7.44
C GLU A 78 -15.98 -28.88 -7.46
N LEU A 79 -16.71 -29.23 -8.51
CA LEU A 79 -18.17 -29.10 -8.57
C LEU A 79 -18.75 -30.09 -7.55
N SER A 80 -19.36 -29.59 -6.48
CA SER A 80 -20.24 -30.39 -5.63
C SER A 80 -21.68 -30.20 -6.09
N GLU A 81 -22.22 -31.15 -6.86
CA GLU A 81 -23.66 -31.30 -7.04
C GLU A 81 -24.28 -31.77 -5.72
N SER A 82 -25.19 -30.97 -5.17
CA SER A 82 -26.02 -31.34 -4.03
C SER A 82 -27.13 -32.27 -4.52
N GLY A 83 -27.04 -33.57 -4.21
CA GLY A 83 -28.13 -34.52 -4.40
C GLY A 83 -29.16 -34.40 -3.27
N SER A 84 -30.44 -34.27 -3.67
CA SER A 84 -31.61 -34.37 -2.80
C SER A 84 -31.92 -35.81 -2.39
#